data_AF-B9S7E4-F1
#
_entry.id   AF-B9S7E4-F1
#
_cell.length_a   1.000
_cell.length_b   1.000
_cell.length_c   1.000
_cell.angle_alpha   90.00
_cell.angle_beta   90.00
_cell.angle_gamma   90.00
#
_symmetry.space_group_name_H-M   'P 1'
#
loop_
_entity.id
_entity.type
_entity.pdbx_description
1 polymer ?
#
loop_
_entity_poly.entity_id
_entity_poly.type
_entity_poly.pdbx_seq_one_letter_code
_entity_poly.pdbx_strand_id
1 'polypeptide(L)'
;MLAIGSPTISVRTSTSCNALLRELQQIWNDIGETEAEKDRMLLELERECLEVYRRKVEEAANAKARLHQSVAAKEAELATLMAALGELSIHSPTQTEKRASSLKQKLASVTPLVEDLRTKKEERMKQFADIKAQIEKISGEISGYNNLNSSLISSFSLEDQDLSLRKLNEYQTHLRTLQKEKSDRLHKVFEFINEVHSLCGVLGLDFGQTVSDVHPSLHGVNQEQSTNISNSTLEGLEQAIVKLKLERKARIQKLKDIVSSLFELWNLMDSPKEDKNSFSRITSILGSSESEIIEPGVLSIEIIEQASAEVERLMKLKASRMKELVMKRRSELEDICRMTHIEPDTSTAAEKSNALIDSGFVDPSELLASIEAQIVRAKEEAMSRKEVMDRIDRWLSACEEENWLEEYNQDSTRYSAGRGAHINLKRAERARITVSKIPAMVDNLISKTLAWEEENKTLFLYDGVRLVTILDDYKLARHQREEEKKRYRDQKKLQDLLLTEKELMYGSKPSPRKTNSFRKSNGYRANGNGSMTPTPRRNSVGGATPELLTPRSYSGRQNGYFKEMRRLSTAPLNFVAISKEETMSFASVCGSEPGSPPQG
;
A
#
# COMPACT_ATOMS: atom_id res chain seq x y z
N MET A 1 52.70 -50.59 -80.08
CA MET A 1 53.89 -51.42 -80.30
C MET A 1 54.56 -51.67 -78.96
N LEU A 2 54.52 -52.91 -78.50
CA LEU A 2 55.57 -53.62 -77.76
C LEU A 2 54.98 -55.00 -77.43
N ALA A 3 55.59 -56.00 -78.04
CA ALA A 3 55.17 -57.38 -78.06
C ALA A 3 55.39 -58.05 -76.69
N ILE A 4 54.39 -58.74 -76.17
CA ILE A 4 54.54 -59.70 -75.07
C ILE A 4 53.76 -60.95 -75.45
N GLY A 5 54.47 -62.07 -75.36
CA GLY A 5 54.22 -63.31 -76.05
C GLY A 5 52.93 -64.02 -75.65
N SER A 6 52.32 -64.62 -76.66
CA SER A 6 51.45 -65.76 -76.45
C SER A 6 52.33 -66.97 -76.10
N PRO A 7 52.13 -67.66 -74.97
CA PRO A 7 52.66 -69.01 -74.84
C PRO A 7 51.83 -69.88 -75.79
N THR A 8 52.37 -70.14 -76.97
CA THR A 8 52.01 -71.31 -77.75
C THR A 8 52.05 -72.50 -76.82
N ILE A 9 50.90 -73.11 -76.56
CA ILE A 9 50.81 -74.44 -75.97
C ILE A 9 51.52 -75.35 -76.98
N SER A 10 52.80 -75.53 -76.74
CA SER A 10 53.66 -76.44 -77.45
C SER A 10 53.06 -77.82 -77.28
N VAL A 11 52.50 -78.34 -78.37
CA VAL A 11 52.23 -79.77 -78.57
C VAL A 11 53.56 -80.51 -78.45
N ARG A 12 54.01 -80.75 -77.21
CA ARG A 12 55.15 -81.61 -76.85
C ARG A 12 54.69 -83.02 -76.50
N THR A 13 53.39 -83.26 -76.43
CA THR A 13 52.78 -84.56 -76.10
C THR A 13 52.80 -85.53 -77.27
N SER A 14 52.69 -85.05 -78.52
CA SER A 14 52.63 -85.93 -79.69
C SER A 14 53.90 -86.78 -79.86
N THR A 15 55.07 -86.24 -79.51
CA THR A 15 56.36 -86.95 -79.63
C THR A 15 56.58 -88.01 -78.55
N SER A 16 55.98 -87.87 -77.36
CA SER A 16 56.11 -88.83 -76.24
C SER A 16 55.09 -89.97 -76.34
N CYS A 17 53.83 -89.67 -76.69
CA CYS A 17 52.80 -90.69 -76.89
C CYS A 17 53.18 -91.64 -78.06
N ASN A 18 53.72 -91.10 -79.14
CA ASN A 18 54.16 -91.89 -80.30
C ASN A 18 55.41 -92.75 -80.03
N ALA A 19 56.19 -92.45 -78.98
CA ALA A 19 57.31 -93.28 -78.55
C ALA A 19 56.82 -94.46 -77.68
N LEU A 20 55.94 -94.18 -76.71
CA LEU A 20 55.32 -95.19 -75.85
C LEU A 20 54.44 -96.17 -76.63
N LEU A 21 53.72 -95.71 -77.66
CA LEU A 21 52.95 -96.59 -78.56
C LEU A 21 53.85 -97.54 -79.36
N ARG A 22 55.03 -97.08 -79.81
CA ARG A 22 56.01 -97.92 -80.51
C ARG A 22 56.63 -98.97 -79.58
N GLU A 23 56.92 -98.60 -78.34
CA GLU A 23 57.38 -99.54 -77.31
C GLU A 23 56.29 -100.57 -76.97
N LEU A 24 55.03 -100.14 -76.81
CA LEU A 24 53.89 -101.01 -76.56
C LEU A 24 53.68 -102.01 -77.71
N GLN A 25 53.82 -101.54 -78.96
CA GLN A 25 53.70 -102.37 -80.16
C GLN A 25 54.86 -103.38 -80.30
N GLN A 26 56.07 -103.01 -79.89
CA GLN A 26 57.19 -103.94 -79.79
C GLN A 26 56.94 -105.01 -78.73
N ILE A 27 56.47 -104.63 -77.54
CA ILE A 27 56.15 -105.57 -76.44
C ILE A 27 55.02 -106.54 -76.84
N TRP A 28 53.97 -106.06 -77.50
CA TRP A 28 52.89 -106.94 -77.99
C TRP A 28 53.37 -107.94 -79.06
N ASN A 29 54.34 -107.55 -79.89
CA ASN A 29 54.96 -108.45 -80.87
C ASN A 29 55.84 -109.50 -80.18
N ASP A 30 56.53 -109.15 -79.10
CA ASP A 30 57.38 -110.07 -78.33
C ASP A 30 56.56 -111.09 -77.50
N ILE A 31 55.36 -110.70 -77.04
CA ILE A 31 54.44 -111.57 -76.28
C ILE A 31 53.59 -112.47 -77.19
N GLY A 32 53.32 -112.05 -78.43
CA GLY A 32 52.51 -112.80 -79.41
C GLY A 32 51.01 -112.49 -79.35
N GLU A 33 50.63 -111.27 -78.98
CA GLU A 33 49.22 -110.85 -78.91
C GLU A 33 48.53 -110.85 -80.29
N THR A 34 47.24 -111.21 -80.33
CA THR A 34 46.48 -111.23 -81.59
C THR A 34 46.13 -109.81 -82.05
N GLU A 35 46.05 -109.59 -83.36
CA GLU A 35 45.71 -108.26 -83.92
C GLU A 35 44.37 -107.71 -83.38
N ALA A 36 43.38 -108.59 -83.15
CA ALA A 36 42.10 -108.19 -82.56
C ALA A 36 42.23 -107.70 -81.10
N GLU A 37 43.15 -108.27 -80.31
CA GLU A 37 43.40 -107.87 -78.93
C GLU A 37 44.24 -106.57 -78.86
N LYS A 38 45.20 -106.39 -79.77
CA LYS A 38 45.95 -105.14 -79.95
C LYS A 38 45.02 -103.98 -80.34
N ASP A 39 44.13 -104.19 -81.31
CA ASP A 39 43.12 -103.21 -81.71
C ASP A 39 42.16 -102.88 -80.56
N ARG A 40 41.74 -103.89 -79.78
CA ARG A 40 40.90 -103.69 -78.58
C ARG A 40 41.59 -102.81 -77.54
N MET A 41 42.86 -103.08 -77.23
CA MET A 41 43.64 -102.30 -76.26
C MET A 41 43.96 -100.88 -76.76
N LEU A 42 44.23 -100.70 -78.06
CA LEU A 42 44.41 -99.38 -78.68
C LEU A 42 43.11 -98.57 -78.63
N LEU A 43 41.96 -99.17 -78.95
CA LEU A 43 40.65 -98.52 -78.82
C LEU A 43 40.33 -98.13 -77.37
N GLU A 44 40.73 -98.97 -76.40
CA GLU A 44 40.61 -98.64 -74.97
C GLU A 44 41.48 -97.45 -74.57
N LEU A 45 42.74 -97.39 -75.03
CA LEU A 45 43.63 -96.26 -74.80
C LEU A 45 43.13 -94.97 -75.46
N GLU A 46 42.61 -95.04 -76.70
CA GLU A 46 41.98 -93.91 -77.38
C GLU A 46 40.75 -93.43 -76.62
N ARG A 47 39.90 -94.35 -76.14
CA ARG A 47 38.72 -94.05 -75.32
C ARG A 47 39.11 -93.35 -74.02
N GLU A 48 40.13 -93.83 -73.31
CA GLU A 48 40.62 -93.22 -72.09
C GLU A 48 41.24 -91.84 -72.32
N CYS A 49 42.02 -91.67 -73.39
CA CYS A 49 42.56 -90.38 -73.78
C CYS A 49 41.44 -89.38 -74.11
N LEU A 50 40.43 -89.79 -74.88
CA LEU A 50 39.26 -88.98 -75.20
C LEU A 50 38.47 -88.59 -73.94
N GLU A 51 38.34 -89.49 -72.97
CA GLU A 51 37.65 -89.21 -71.72
C GLU A 51 38.41 -88.18 -70.86
N VAL A 52 39.75 -88.26 -70.83
CA VAL A 52 40.59 -87.23 -70.16
C VAL A 52 40.46 -85.88 -70.86
N TYR A 53 40.49 -85.83 -72.19
CA TYR A 53 40.27 -84.59 -72.94
C TYR A 53 38.86 -84.03 -72.71
N ARG A 54 37.81 -84.86 -72.77
CA ARG A 54 36.43 -84.47 -72.51
C ARG A 54 36.28 -83.88 -71.10
N ARG A 55 36.83 -84.55 -70.09
CA ARG A 55 36.85 -84.06 -68.70
C ARG A 55 37.56 -82.71 -68.57
N LYS A 56 38.72 -82.53 -69.22
CA LYS A 56 39.45 -81.25 -69.18
C LYS A 56 38.72 -80.13 -69.91
N VAL A 57 38.04 -80.42 -71.01
CA VAL A 57 37.18 -79.48 -71.73
C VAL A 57 35.96 -79.11 -70.87
N GLU A 58 35.33 -80.08 -70.22
CA GLU A 58 34.19 -79.86 -69.32
C GLU A 58 34.60 -79.05 -68.08
N GLU A 59 35.72 -79.38 -67.43
CA GLU A 59 36.30 -78.60 -66.34
C GLU A 59 36.56 -77.13 -66.75
N ALA A 60 37.12 -76.92 -67.95
CA ALA A 60 37.37 -75.59 -68.49
C ALA A 60 36.08 -74.84 -68.87
N ALA A 61 35.07 -75.54 -69.42
CA ALA A 61 33.76 -74.98 -69.73
C ALA A 61 33.02 -74.57 -68.45
N ASN A 62 33.05 -75.42 -67.42
CA ASN A 62 32.49 -75.13 -66.09
C ASN A 62 33.22 -73.97 -65.41
N ALA A 63 34.56 -73.89 -65.52
CA ALA A 63 35.32 -72.74 -65.03
C ALA A 63 34.95 -71.44 -65.77
N LYS A 64 34.78 -71.50 -67.09
CA LYS A 64 34.32 -70.37 -67.92
C LYS A 64 32.91 -69.92 -67.54
N ALA A 65 31.97 -70.85 -67.36
CA ALA A 65 30.60 -70.56 -66.93
C ALA A 65 30.55 -69.89 -65.55
N ARG A 66 31.32 -70.42 -64.58
CA ARG A 66 31.47 -69.81 -63.25
C ARG A 66 32.03 -68.38 -63.31
N LEU A 67 33.02 -68.13 -64.16
CA LEU A 67 33.55 -66.78 -64.36
C LEU A 67 32.51 -65.83 -64.98
N HIS A 68 31.76 -66.27 -65.99
CA HIS A 68 30.66 -65.48 -66.55
C HIS A 68 29.60 -65.12 -65.49
N GLN A 69 29.17 -66.10 -64.69
CA GLN A 69 28.22 -65.88 -63.62
C GLN A 69 28.76 -64.90 -62.58
N SER A 70 30.03 -65.01 -62.19
CA SER A 70 30.66 -64.09 -61.25
C SER A 70 30.76 -62.66 -61.78
N VAL A 71 31.05 -62.48 -63.07
CA VAL A 71 31.09 -61.17 -63.72
C VAL A 71 29.69 -60.56 -63.74
N ALA A 72 28.69 -61.31 -64.20
CA ALA A 72 27.30 -60.84 -64.24
C ALA A 72 26.77 -60.48 -62.85
N ALA A 73 27.11 -61.26 -61.81
CA ALA A 73 26.73 -60.95 -60.44
C ALA A 73 27.37 -59.65 -59.95
N LYS A 74 28.65 -59.42 -60.22
CA LYS A 74 29.34 -58.18 -59.84
C LYS A 74 28.88 -56.96 -60.64
N GLU A 75 28.53 -57.13 -61.92
CA GLU A 75 27.94 -56.07 -62.74
C GLU A 75 26.52 -55.70 -62.28
N ALA A 76 25.71 -56.69 -61.89
CA ALA A 76 24.39 -56.45 -61.30
C ALA A 76 24.52 -55.73 -59.95
N GLU A 77 25.46 -56.15 -59.10
CA GLU A 77 25.77 -55.48 -57.84
C GLU A 77 26.21 -54.02 -58.08
N LEU A 78 27.08 -53.78 -59.06
CA LEU A 78 27.51 -52.43 -59.44
C LEU A 78 26.31 -51.57 -59.87
N ALA A 79 25.41 -52.10 -60.71
CA ALA A 79 24.22 -51.37 -61.16
C ALA A 79 23.29 -51.00 -59.98
N THR A 80 23.06 -51.92 -59.04
CA THR A 80 22.26 -51.65 -57.84
C THR A 80 22.89 -50.60 -56.92
N LEU A 81 24.21 -50.64 -56.72
CA LEU A 81 24.93 -49.64 -55.93
C LEU A 81 24.89 -48.26 -56.60
N MET A 82 25.08 -48.18 -57.92
CA MET A 82 24.98 -46.93 -58.67
C MET A 82 23.57 -46.32 -58.60
N ALA A 83 22.53 -47.15 -58.72
CA ALA A 83 21.15 -46.71 -58.59
C ALA A 83 20.85 -46.16 -57.18
N ALA A 84 21.28 -46.88 -56.13
CA ALA A 84 21.08 -46.45 -54.74
C ALA A 84 21.83 -45.15 -54.41
N LEU A 85 23.06 -44.97 -54.91
CA LEU A 85 23.86 -43.76 -54.69
C LEU A 85 23.48 -42.59 -55.60
N GLY A 86 22.63 -42.82 -56.60
CA GLY A 86 22.29 -41.86 -57.64
C GLY A 86 23.48 -41.45 -58.51
N GLU A 87 24.55 -42.26 -58.55
CA GLU A 87 25.75 -41.99 -59.35
C GLU A 87 25.54 -42.50 -60.78
N LEU A 88 25.13 -41.60 -61.68
CA LEU A 88 25.17 -41.84 -63.12
C LEU A 88 26.58 -41.57 -63.63
N SER A 89 27.47 -42.57 -63.57
CA SER A 89 28.77 -42.44 -64.23
C SER A 89 28.57 -42.36 -65.75
N ILE A 90 28.93 -41.22 -66.32
CA ILE A 90 28.98 -40.95 -67.76
C ILE A 90 30.01 -41.88 -68.46
N HIS A 91 30.88 -42.53 -67.68
CA HIS A 91 31.74 -43.62 -68.14
C HIS A 91 31.06 -44.96 -67.91
N SER A 92 30.13 -45.28 -68.81
CA SER A 92 29.50 -46.59 -68.89
C SER A 92 30.55 -47.73 -68.86
N PRO A 93 30.31 -48.85 -68.16
CA PRO A 93 31.12 -50.07 -68.25
C PRO A 93 31.31 -50.56 -69.70
N THR A 94 30.42 -50.16 -70.60
CA THR A 94 30.45 -50.43 -72.04
C THR A 94 31.71 -49.90 -72.74
N GLN A 95 32.43 -48.94 -72.17
CA GLN A 95 33.69 -48.42 -72.74
C GLN A 95 34.91 -49.26 -72.31
N THR A 96 34.90 -49.85 -71.11
CA THR A 96 35.93 -50.79 -70.63
C THR A 96 35.71 -52.22 -71.14
N GLU A 97 34.48 -52.58 -71.52
CA GLU A 97 34.16 -53.85 -72.18
C GLU A 97 34.94 -54.08 -73.48
N LYS A 98 35.26 -53.01 -74.23
CA LYS A 98 36.02 -53.09 -75.48
C LYS A 98 37.54 -53.30 -75.27
N ARG A 99 38.07 -53.14 -74.05
CA ARG A 99 39.51 -53.24 -73.75
C ARG A 99 39.92 -54.49 -72.96
N ALA A 100 38.99 -55.17 -72.26
CA ALA A 100 39.32 -56.37 -71.49
C ALA A 100 39.13 -57.64 -72.32
N SER A 101 40.23 -58.26 -72.74
CA SER A 101 40.23 -59.42 -73.64
C SER A 101 39.90 -60.76 -72.94
N SER A 102 39.89 -60.82 -71.60
CA SER A 102 39.58 -62.05 -70.83
C SER A 102 38.59 -61.82 -69.67
N LEU A 103 37.82 -62.87 -69.33
CA LEU A 103 36.84 -62.83 -68.22
C LEU A 103 37.49 -62.54 -66.86
N LYS A 104 38.69 -63.07 -66.62
CA LYS A 104 39.45 -62.80 -65.38
C LYS A 104 39.84 -61.32 -65.29
N GLN A 105 40.21 -60.70 -66.40
CA GLN A 105 40.55 -59.27 -66.44
C GLN A 105 39.31 -58.39 -66.26
N LYS A 106 38.17 -58.74 -66.87
CA LYS A 106 36.88 -58.07 -66.62
C LYS A 106 36.53 -58.11 -65.13
N LEU A 107 36.57 -59.30 -64.51
CA LEU A 107 36.29 -59.45 -63.09
C LEU A 107 37.26 -58.64 -62.21
N ALA A 108 38.56 -58.67 -62.51
CA ALA A 108 39.58 -57.89 -61.79
C ALA A 108 39.37 -56.37 -61.91
N SER A 109 38.78 -55.89 -63.01
CA SER A 109 38.46 -54.46 -63.19
C SER A 109 37.17 -54.01 -62.49
N VAL A 110 36.15 -54.87 -62.42
CA VAL A 110 34.85 -54.53 -61.80
C VAL A 110 34.91 -54.65 -60.27
N THR A 111 35.66 -55.62 -59.74
CA THR A 111 35.77 -55.87 -58.28
C THR A 111 36.14 -54.62 -57.47
N PRO A 112 37.21 -53.86 -57.78
CA PRO A 112 37.58 -52.68 -56.99
C PRO A 112 36.53 -51.54 -57.07
N LEU A 113 35.83 -51.39 -58.19
CA LEU A 113 34.76 -50.40 -58.34
C LEU A 113 33.57 -50.73 -57.44
N VAL A 114 33.20 -52.00 -57.35
CA VAL A 114 32.14 -52.46 -56.45
C VAL A 114 32.52 -52.21 -54.98
N GLU A 115 33.76 -52.51 -54.58
CA GLU A 115 34.20 -52.25 -53.20
C GLU A 115 34.25 -50.74 -52.87
N ASP A 116 34.67 -49.87 -53.81
CA ASP A 116 34.62 -48.40 -53.63
C ASP A 116 33.18 -47.88 -53.48
N LEU A 117 32.23 -48.41 -54.28
CA LEU A 117 30.83 -48.03 -54.14
C LEU A 117 30.20 -48.57 -52.84
N ARG A 118 30.64 -49.73 -52.33
CA ARG A 118 30.23 -50.25 -51.03
C ARG A 118 30.69 -49.36 -49.87
N THR A 119 31.95 -48.90 -49.88
CA THR A 119 32.45 -48.00 -48.84
C THR A 119 31.73 -46.66 -48.88
N LYS A 120 31.51 -46.08 -50.07
CA LYS A 120 30.70 -44.87 -50.24
C LYS A 120 29.27 -45.02 -49.74
N LYS A 121 28.64 -46.17 -49.99
CA LYS A 121 27.29 -46.48 -49.50
C LYS A 121 27.26 -46.50 -47.97
N GLU A 122 28.20 -47.18 -47.33
CA GLU A 122 28.30 -47.26 -45.88
C GLU A 122 28.50 -45.87 -45.27
N GLU A 123 29.40 -45.07 -45.83
CA GLU A 123 29.62 -43.70 -45.37
C GLU A 123 28.39 -42.81 -45.54
N ARG A 124 27.67 -42.92 -46.68
CA ARG A 124 26.42 -42.19 -46.89
C ARG A 124 25.35 -42.60 -45.89
N MET A 125 25.23 -43.90 -45.62
CA MET A 125 24.28 -44.44 -44.64
C MET A 125 24.55 -43.87 -43.24
N LYS A 126 25.81 -43.80 -42.84
CA LYS A 126 26.22 -43.15 -41.59
C LYS A 126 25.83 -41.67 -41.55
N GLN A 127 26.08 -40.92 -42.62
CA GLN A 127 25.69 -39.50 -42.70
C GLN A 127 24.17 -39.30 -42.56
N PHE A 128 23.37 -40.15 -43.22
CA PHE A 128 21.92 -40.11 -43.08
C PHE A 128 21.47 -40.43 -41.65
N ALA A 129 22.06 -41.45 -41.01
CA ALA A 129 21.75 -41.80 -39.63
C ALA A 129 22.05 -40.63 -38.69
N ASP A 130 23.22 -40.00 -38.82
CA ASP A 130 23.64 -38.86 -38.00
C ASP A 130 22.70 -37.65 -38.20
N ILE A 131 22.31 -37.34 -39.45
CA ILE A 131 21.41 -36.22 -39.74
C ILE A 131 19.99 -36.51 -39.24
N LYS A 132 19.46 -37.72 -39.44
CA LYS A 132 18.12 -38.12 -38.95
C LYS A 132 18.07 -38.05 -37.43
N ALA A 133 19.10 -38.56 -36.73
CA ALA A 133 19.19 -38.47 -35.27
C ALA A 133 19.20 -37.02 -34.77
N GLN A 134 19.92 -36.12 -35.46
CA GLN A 134 19.90 -34.69 -35.11
C GLN A 134 18.55 -34.02 -35.36
N ILE A 135 17.89 -34.34 -36.48
CA ILE A 135 16.54 -33.85 -36.80
C ILE A 135 15.54 -34.29 -35.72
N GLU A 136 15.55 -35.57 -35.34
CA GLU A 136 14.67 -36.10 -34.31
C GLU A 136 14.91 -35.45 -32.94
N LYS A 137 16.17 -35.23 -32.58
CA LYS A 137 16.53 -34.53 -31.35
C LYS A 137 15.97 -33.11 -31.33
N ILE A 138 16.23 -32.32 -32.38
CA ILE A 138 15.76 -30.91 -32.44
C ILE A 138 14.23 -30.86 -32.53
N SER A 139 13.60 -31.75 -33.30
CA SER A 139 12.15 -31.82 -33.41
C SER A 139 11.48 -32.21 -32.08
N GLY A 140 12.10 -33.11 -31.31
CA GLY A 140 11.68 -33.45 -29.96
C GLY A 140 11.76 -32.25 -29.01
N GLU A 141 12.87 -31.52 -29.02
CA GLU A 141 13.04 -30.29 -28.22
C GLU A 141 12.02 -29.20 -28.58
N ILE A 142 11.71 -29.02 -29.87
CA ILE A 142 10.73 -28.05 -30.37
C ILE A 142 9.29 -28.45 -30.03
N SER A 143 8.96 -29.74 -30.08
CA SER A 143 7.60 -30.24 -29.78
C SER A 143 7.33 -30.40 -28.27
N GLY A 144 8.37 -30.39 -27.44
CA GLY A 144 8.27 -30.63 -26.00
C GLY A 144 8.14 -32.11 -25.62
N TYR A 145 8.17 -33.02 -26.60
CA TYR A 145 8.25 -34.45 -26.36
C TYR A 145 9.73 -34.86 -26.27
N ASN A 146 10.26 -34.89 -25.04
CA ASN A 146 11.52 -35.59 -24.79
C ASN A 146 11.29 -37.09 -25.01
N ASN A 147 11.73 -37.53 -26.18
CA ASN A 147 11.60 -38.86 -26.72
C ASN A 147 12.37 -39.90 -25.90
N LEU A 148 11.81 -40.32 -24.77
CA LEU A 148 12.13 -41.63 -24.19
C LEU A 148 11.49 -42.78 -25.00
N ASN A 149 10.43 -42.49 -25.78
CA ASN A 149 9.68 -43.51 -26.53
C ASN A 149 9.79 -43.44 -28.07
N SER A 150 10.38 -42.39 -28.68
CA SER A 150 10.51 -42.34 -30.16
C SER A 150 11.67 -43.15 -30.71
N SER A 151 12.60 -43.60 -29.85
CA SER A 151 13.66 -44.53 -30.26
C SER A 151 13.10 -45.85 -30.80
N LEU A 152 11.88 -46.23 -30.39
CA LEU A 152 11.21 -47.43 -30.88
C LEU A 152 10.50 -47.24 -32.23
N ILE A 153 10.04 -46.03 -32.57
CA ILE A 153 9.21 -45.79 -33.76
C ILE A 153 10.05 -45.34 -34.99
N SER A 154 11.22 -44.73 -34.78
CA SER A 154 12.14 -44.37 -35.89
C SER A 154 12.81 -45.60 -36.56
N SER A 155 12.74 -46.76 -35.90
CA SER A 155 13.32 -48.01 -36.41
C SER A 155 12.66 -48.58 -37.68
N PHE A 156 11.56 -47.98 -38.17
CA PHE A 156 10.75 -48.53 -39.27
C PHE A 156 10.69 -47.68 -40.55
N SER A 157 11.79 -47.01 -40.93
CA SER A 157 11.97 -46.57 -42.32
C SER A 157 13.15 -47.29 -42.97
N LEU A 158 13.03 -48.62 -43.02
CA LEU A 158 13.98 -49.57 -43.62
C LEU A 158 14.01 -49.52 -45.16
N GLU A 159 13.38 -48.54 -45.81
CA GLU A 159 13.16 -48.55 -47.27
C GLU A 159 13.56 -47.27 -48.02
N ASP A 160 14.29 -46.33 -47.42
CA ASP A 160 14.94 -45.28 -48.22
C ASP A 160 16.22 -45.86 -48.87
N GLN A 161 16.02 -46.61 -49.95
CA GLN A 161 17.11 -47.07 -50.83
C GLN A 161 17.77 -45.91 -51.61
N ASP A 162 17.18 -44.71 -51.55
CA ASP A 162 17.70 -43.49 -52.16
C ASP A 162 18.75 -42.83 -51.26
N LEU A 163 20.01 -43.24 -51.45
CA LEU A 163 21.19 -42.63 -50.86
C LEU A 163 21.79 -41.56 -51.80
N SER A 164 20.99 -40.96 -52.69
CA SER A 164 21.47 -39.94 -53.62
C SER A 164 21.96 -38.67 -52.91
N LEU A 165 22.86 -37.94 -53.58
CA LEU A 165 23.35 -36.65 -53.08
C LEU A 165 22.22 -35.61 -52.96
N ARG A 166 21.20 -35.70 -53.83
CA ARG A 166 20.03 -34.82 -53.77
C ARG A 166 19.28 -35.02 -52.46
N LYS A 167 18.95 -36.28 -52.12
CA LYS A 167 18.23 -36.61 -50.89
C LYS A 167 19.03 -36.20 -49.66
N LEU A 168 20.35 -36.44 -49.65
CA LEU A 168 21.22 -36.00 -48.57
C LEU A 168 21.16 -34.47 -48.39
N ASN A 169 21.22 -33.71 -49.48
CA ASN A 169 21.16 -32.25 -49.43
C ASN A 169 19.77 -31.74 -48.96
N GLU A 170 18.68 -32.43 -49.28
CA GLU A 170 17.34 -32.14 -48.74
C GLU A 170 17.33 -32.27 -47.20
N TYR A 171 17.82 -33.40 -46.66
CA TYR A 171 17.93 -33.61 -45.21
C TYR A 171 18.87 -32.60 -44.53
N GLN A 172 20.00 -32.28 -45.16
CA GLN A 172 20.91 -31.23 -44.64
C GLN A 172 20.24 -29.86 -44.63
N THR A 173 19.44 -29.52 -45.65
CA THR A 173 18.70 -28.26 -45.71
C THR A 173 17.62 -28.23 -44.62
N HIS A 174 16.88 -29.33 -44.44
CA HIS A 174 15.88 -29.45 -43.37
C HIS A 174 16.52 -29.32 -41.97
N LEU A 175 17.66 -29.96 -41.74
CA LEU A 175 18.42 -29.81 -40.50
C LEU A 175 18.84 -28.36 -40.26
N ARG A 176 19.35 -27.64 -41.27
CA ARG A 176 19.69 -26.21 -41.15
C ARG A 176 18.47 -25.36 -40.81
N THR A 177 17.31 -25.65 -41.41
CA THR A 177 16.06 -24.91 -41.08
C THR A 177 15.63 -25.14 -39.63
N LEU A 178 15.70 -26.37 -39.13
CA LEU A 178 15.37 -26.70 -37.74
C LEU A 178 16.38 -26.10 -36.75
N GLN A 179 17.67 -26.12 -37.08
CA GLN A 179 18.71 -25.46 -36.27
C GLN A 179 18.47 -23.95 -36.16
N LYS A 180 18.07 -23.30 -37.27
CA LYS A 180 17.68 -21.89 -37.26
C LYS A 180 16.45 -21.66 -36.40
N GLU A 181 15.38 -22.44 -36.57
CA GLU A 181 14.16 -22.33 -35.76
C GLU A 181 14.45 -22.50 -34.26
N LYS A 182 15.27 -23.49 -33.89
CA LYS A 182 15.72 -23.69 -32.50
C LYS A 182 16.42 -22.45 -31.95
N SER A 183 17.32 -21.84 -32.72
CA SER A 183 18.02 -20.60 -32.32
C SER A 183 17.04 -19.44 -32.15
N ASP A 184 16.12 -19.26 -33.09
CA ASP A 184 15.12 -18.18 -33.06
C ASP A 184 14.17 -18.35 -31.84
N ARG A 185 13.75 -19.58 -31.53
CA ARG A 185 12.93 -19.89 -30.34
C ARG A 185 13.70 -19.65 -29.03
N LEU A 186 14.96 -20.07 -28.95
CA LEU A 186 15.80 -19.81 -27.78
C LEU A 186 15.95 -18.30 -27.52
N HIS A 187 16.16 -17.52 -28.58
CA HIS A 187 16.22 -16.07 -28.49
C HIS A 187 14.89 -15.49 -27.96
N LYS A 188 13.75 -15.93 -28.52
CA LYS A 188 12.43 -15.48 -28.08
C LYS A 188 12.12 -15.85 -26.62
N VAL A 189 12.48 -17.06 -26.18
CA VAL A 189 12.38 -17.47 -24.77
C VAL A 189 13.21 -16.55 -23.87
N PHE A 190 14.44 -16.22 -24.28
CA PHE A 190 15.30 -15.31 -23.54
C PHE A 190 14.71 -13.89 -23.43
N GLU A 191 14.17 -13.35 -24.53
CA GLU A 191 13.46 -12.06 -24.52
C GLU A 191 12.27 -12.07 -23.56
N PHE A 192 11.44 -13.11 -23.62
CA PHE A 192 10.29 -13.26 -22.73
C PHE A 192 10.69 -13.39 -21.26
N ILE A 193 11.75 -14.14 -20.95
CA ILE A 193 12.27 -14.26 -19.58
C ILE A 193 12.75 -12.90 -19.07
N ASN A 194 13.47 -12.12 -19.89
CA ASN A 194 13.93 -10.79 -19.49
C ASN A 194 12.76 -9.83 -19.24
N GLU A 195 11.72 -9.92 -20.08
CA GLU A 195 10.51 -9.11 -19.90
C GLU A 195 9.76 -9.49 -18.61
N VAL A 196 9.58 -10.79 -18.35
CA VAL A 196 9.02 -11.29 -17.08
C VAL A 196 9.86 -10.82 -15.90
N HIS A 197 11.19 -10.95 -15.96
CA HIS A 197 12.10 -10.49 -14.91
C HIS A 197 11.95 -8.99 -14.64
N SER A 198 11.89 -8.17 -15.68
CA SER A 198 11.67 -6.73 -15.55
C SER A 198 10.32 -6.42 -14.91
N LEU A 199 9.24 -7.07 -15.36
CA LEU A 199 7.89 -6.86 -14.83
C LEU A 199 7.78 -7.32 -13.37
N CYS A 200 8.31 -8.49 -13.02
CA CYS A 200 8.39 -8.99 -11.64
C CYS A 200 9.18 -8.03 -10.75
N GLY A 201 10.32 -7.53 -11.24
CA GLY A 201 11.14 -6.56 -10.53
C GLY A 201 10.37 -5.29 -10.16
N VAL A 202 9.60 -4.71 -11.09
CA VAL A 202 8.79 -3.51 -10.83
C VAL A 202 7.61 -3.81 -9.90
N LEU A 203 6.94 -4.95 -10.09
CA LEU A 203 5.78 -5.39 -9.30
C LEU A 203 6.15 -5.93 -7.90
N GLY A 204 7.43 -6.15 -7.62
CA GLY A 204 7.89 -6.79 -6.40
C GLY A 204 7.44 -8.26 -6.27
N LEU A 205 7.26 -8.96 -7.39
CA LEU A 205 6.87 -10.38 -7.42
C LEU A 205 8.10 -11.28 -7.49
N ASP A 206 7.98 -12.50 -6.97
CA ASP A 206 9.03 -13.50 -7.12
C ASP A 206 9.10 -13.99 -8.58
N PHE A 207 10.21 -13.66 -9.23
CA PHE A 207 10.52 -14.08 -10.59
C PHE A 207 10.57 -15.61 -10.70
N GLY A 208 11.15 -16.28 -9.68
CA GLY A 208 11.36 -17.72 -9.69
C GLY A 208 10.05 -18.50 -9.75
N GLN A 209 9.11 -18.16 -8.86
CA GLN A 209 7.78 -18.71 -8.84
C GLN A 209 7.04 -18.44 -10.15
N THR A 210 7.06 -17.19 -10.63
CA THR A 210 6.33 -16.77 -11.84
C THR A 210 6.76 -17.57 -13.09
N VAL A 211 8.06 -17.82 -13.23
CA VAL A 211 8.62 -18.57 -14.35
C VAL A 211 8.46 -20.09 -14.16
N SER A 212 8.54 -20.58 -12.92
CA SER A 212 8.31 -22.00 -12.59
C SER A 212 6.86 -22.43 -12.84
N ASP A 213 5.88 -21.55 -12.62
CA ASP A 213 4.47 -21.77 -12.93
C ASP A 213 4.24 -22.04 -14.43
N VAL A 214 5.09 -21.48 -15.30
CA VAL A 214 5.06 -21.76 -16.74
C VAL A 214 5.78 -23.08 -17.03
N HIS A 215 7.05 -23.19 -16.63
CA HIS A 215 7.80 -24.44 -16.74
C HIS A 215 9.02 -24.45 -15.80
N PRO A 216 9.22 -25.50 -14.98
CA PRO A 216 10.31 -25.56 -14.00
C PRO A 216 11.73 -25.41 -14.59
N SER A 217 11.95 -25.86 -15.83
CA SER A 217 13.27 -25.77 -16.47
C SER A 217 13.72 -24.34 -16.80
N LEU A 218 12.81 -23.36 -16.77
CA LEU A 218 13.13 -21.95 -17.02
C LEU A 218 13.76 -21.25 -15.81
N HIS A 219 13.59 -21.80 -14.60
CA HIS A 219 14.13 -21.22 -13.36
C HIS A 219 15.60 -21.63 -13.08
N GLY A 220 16.14 -22.60 -13.83
CA GLY A 220 17.59 -22.83 -13.93
C GLY A 220 18.26 -23.54 -12.74
N VAL A 221 17.57 -24.44 -12.04
CA VAL A 221 18.18 -25.16 -10.89
C VAL A 221 18.97 -26.41 -11.31
N ASN A 222 18.76 -26.94 -12.52
CA ASN A 222 19.46 -28.13 -13.00
C ASN A 222 20.15 -27.84 -14.34
N GLN A 223 21.48 -27.69 -14.32
CA GLN A 223 22.33 -27.50 -15.52
C GLN A 223 22.19 -28.61 -16.57
N GLU A 224 21.57 -29.75 -16.24
CA GLU A 224 21.38 -30.90 -17.12
C GLU A 224 20.08 -30.83 -17.95
N GLN A 225 19.13 -29.98 -17.58
CA GLN A 225 17.88 -29.83 -18.33
C GLN A 225 17.97 -28.63 -19.28
N SER A 226 17.87 -28.90 -20.59
CA SER A 226 17.77 -27.84 -21.59
C SER A 226 16.54 -26.97 -21.33
N THR A 227 16.69 -25.66 -21.53
CA THR A 227 15.57 -24.70 -21.49
C THR A 227 14.49 -25.17 -22.46
N ASN A 228 13.26 -25.29 -21.98
CA ASN A 228 12.17 -25.78 -22.82
C ASN A 228 11.80 -24.69 -23.85
N ILE A 229 11.80 -25.06 -25.13
CA ILE A 229 11.51 -24.17 -26.28
C ILE A 229 10.24 -24.57 -27.03
N SER A 230 9.39 -25.37 -26.38
CA SER A 230 8.14 -25.85 -26.95
C SER A 230 7.13 -24.71 -27.14
N ASN A 231 6.15 -24.95 -28.02
CA ASN A 231 5.07 -23.98 -28.26
C ASN A 231 4.30 -23.67 -26.97
N SER A 232 4.03 -24.67 -26.13
CA SER A 232 3.30 -24.48 -24.87
C SER A 232 4.10 -23.62 -23.87
N THR A 233 5.43 -23.76 -23.82
CA THR A 233 6.27 -22.91 -22.98
C THR A 233 6.30 -21.47 -23.48
N LEU A 234 6.41 -21.25 -24.80
CA LEU A 234 6.36 -19.91 -25.39
C LEU A 234 5.00 -19.24 -25.17
N GLU A 235 3.89 -19.96 -25.38
CA GLU A 235 2.54 -19.46 -25.14
C GLU A 235 2.30 -19.16 -23.64
N GLY A 236 2.79 -20.03 -22.75
CA GLY A 236 2.70 -19.82 -21.31
C GLY A 236 3.47 -18.57 -20.84
N LEU A 237 4.67 -18.34 -21.39
CA LEU A 237 5.45 -17.12 -21.13
C LEU A 237 4.74 -15.87 -21.66
N GLU A 238 4.17 -15.92 -22.86
CA GLU A 238 3.41 -14.81 -23.44
C GLU A 238 2.18 -14.47 -22.60
N GLN A 239 1.42 -15.47 -22.15
CA GLN A 239 0.29 -15.29 -21.24
C GLN A 239 0.72 -14.69 -19.89
N ALA A 240 1.85 -15.15 -19.33
CA ALA A 240 2.40 -14.59 -18.10
C ALA A 240 2.77 -13.10 -18.28
N ILE A 241 3.42 -12.74 -19.39
CA ILE A 241 3.75 -11.34 -19.72
C ILE A 241 2.48 -10.49 -19.81
N VAL A 242 1.44 -10.96 -20.52
CA VAL A 242 0.17 -10.23 -20.63
C VAL A 242 -0.47 -10.03 -19.26
N LYS A 243 -0.51 -11.07 -18.42
CA LYS A 243 -1.04 -10.99 -17.05
C LYS A 243 -0.27 -9.97 -16.20
N LEU A 244 1.07 -10.01 -16.25
CA LEU A 244 1.93 -9.08 -15.51
C LEU A 244 1.77 -7.63 -16.01
N LYS A 245 1.62 -7.41 -17.33
CA LYS A 245 1.33 -6.08 -17.89
C LYS A 245 -0.01 -5.52 -17.43
N LEU A 246 -1.05 -6.36 -17.40
CA LEU A 246 -2.38 -5.98 -16.89
C LEU A 246 -2.32 -5.62 -15.39
N GLU A 247 -1.64 -6.45 -14.59
CA GLU A 247 -1.44 -6.19 -13.16
C GLU A 247 -0.66 -4.89 -12.93
N ARG A 248 0.42 -4.66 -13.69
CA ARG A 248 1.21 -3.42 -13.66
C ARG A 248 0.33 -2.21 -13.92
N LYS A 249 -0.50 -2.26 -14.96
CA LYS A 249 -1.42 -1.17 -15.30
C LYS A 249 -2.44 -0.91 -14.17
N ALA A 250 -3.03 -1.98 -13.62
CA ALA A 250 -4.00 -1.86 -12.53
C ALA A 250 -3.36 -1.23 -11.28
N ARG A 251 -2.15 -1.66 -10.90
CA ARG A 251 -1.41 -1.10 -9.75
C ARG A 251 -1.00 0.35 -9.95
N ILE A 252 -0.56 0.73 -11.15
CA ILE A 252 -0.25 2.13 -11.48
C ILE A 252 -1.49 3.00 -11.29
N GLN A 253 -2.65 2.58 -11.81
CA GLN A 253 -3.88 3.35 -11.67
C GLN A 253 -4.29 3.50 -10.20
N LYS A 254 -4.32 2.39 -9.44
CA LYS A 254 -4.65 2.41 -8.01
C LYS A 254 -3.71 3.35 -7.25
N LEU A 255 -2.41 3.31 -7.54
CA LEU A 255 -1.44 4.17 -6.88
C LEU A 255 -1.60 5.65 -7.26
N LYS A 256 -1.96 5.97 -8.50
CA LYS A 256 -2.30 7.34 -8.91
C LYS A 256 -3.50 7.88 -8.15
N ASP A 257 -4.53 7.07 -7.93
CA ASP A 257 -5.73 7.46 -7.18
C ASP A 257 -5.39 7.70 -5.69
N ILE A 258 -4.58 6.82 -5.10
CA ILE A 258 -4.07 6.97 -3.73
C ILE A 258 -3.23 8.23 -3.57
N VAL A 259 -2.26 8.46 -4.47
CA VAL A 259 -1.38 9.63 -4.42
C VAL A 259 -2.18 10.92 -4.60
N SER A 260 -3.20 10.93 -5.46
CA SER A 260 -4.11 12.08 -5.61
C SER A 260 -4.85 12.37 -4.30
N SER A 261 -5.39 11.33 -3.66
CA SER A 261 -6.06 11.44 -2.35
C SER A 261 -5.10 11.91 -1.25
N LEU A 262 -3.84 11.44 -1.25
CA LEU A 262 -2.81 11.92 -0.34
C LEU A 262 -2.53 13.41 -0.53
N PHE A 263 -2.41 13.89 -1.77
CA PHE A 263 -2.22 15.32 -2.04
C PHE A 263 -3.37 16.17 -1.52
N GLU A 264 -4.62 15.76 -1.76
CA GLU A 264 -5.80 16.46 -1.25
C GLU A 264 -5.78 16.53 0.29
N LEU A 265 -5.53 15.40 0.96
CA LEU A 265 -5.49 15.34 2.42
C LEU A 265 -4.31 16.12 3.01
N TRP A 266 -3.12 16.06 2.39
CA TRP A 266 -1.95 16.82 2.82
C TRP A 266 -2.12 18.33 2.67
N ASN A 267 -2.83 18.77 1.63
CA ASN A 267 -3.16 20.18 1.43
C ASN A 267 -4.23 20.64 2.42
N LEU A 268 -5.20 19.78 2.72
CA LEU A 268 -6.26 20.10 3.69
C LEU A 268 -5.77 20.12 5.14
N MET A 269 -4.84 19.23 5.49
CA MET A 269 -4.37 19.04 6.87
C MET A 269 -3.10 19.82 7.20
N ASP A 270 -2.57 20.59 6.24
CA ASP A 270 -1.28 21.28 6.31
C ASP A 270 -0.14 20.35 6.78
N SER A 271 -0.08 19.14 6.20
CA SER A 271 0.89 18.12 6.62
C SER A 271 2.34 18.59 6.42
N PRO A 272 3.24 18.28 7.37
CA PRO A 272 4.64 18.70 7.34
C PRO A 272 5.39 18.08 6.16
N LYS A 273 6.53 18.67 5.79
CA LYS A 273 7.30 18.25 4.60
C LYS A 273 7.96 16.88 4.79
N GLU A 274 8.29 16.53 6.03
CA GLU A 274 8.90 15.27 6.41
C GLU A 274 7.96 14.08 6.09
N ASP A 275 6.67 14.21 6.42
CA ASP A 275 5.64 13.22 6.11
C ASP A 275 5.45 13.08 4.60
N LYS A 276 5.44 14.20 3.87
CA LYS A 276 5.36 14.24 2.40
C LYS A 276 6.57 13.57 1.74
N ASN A 277 7.77 13.81 2.27
CA ASN A 277 9.02 13.26 1.74
C ASN A 277 9.09 11.73 1.88
N SER A 278 8.46 11.16 2.91
CA SER A 278 8.40 9.71 3.13
C SER A 278 7.71 8.96 1.99
N PHE A 279 6.83 9.65 1.24
CA PHE A 279 6.13 9.11 0.06
C PHE A 279 6.66 9.67 -1.27
N SER A 280 7.77 10.42 -1.27
CA SER A 280 8.34 11.03 -2.48
C SER A 280 8.57 10.04 -3.63
N ARG A 281 8.93 8.80 -3.29
CA ARG A 281 9.15 7.69 -4.23
C ARG A 281 7.90 7.33 -5.04
N ILE A 282 6.71 7.36 -4.43
CA ILE A 282 5.45 7.09 -5.12
C ILE A 282 4.83 8.36 -5.71
N THR A 283 5.14 9.52 -5.15
CA THR A 283 4.62 10.82 -5.62
C THR A 283 5.06 11.15 -7.04
N SER A 284 6.25 10.71 -7.45
CA SER A 284 6.76 10.89 -8.81
C SER A 284 5.89 10.20 -9.89
N ILE A 285 5.16 9.14 -9.52
CA ILE A 285 4.36 8.31 -10.44
C ILE A 285 3.17 9.06 -11.03
N LEU A 286 2.65 10.08 -10.32
CA LEU A 286 1.49 10.84 -10.78
C LEU A 286 1.77 11.54 -12.12
N GLY A 287 3.00 12.03 -12.32
CA GLY A 287 3.44 12.70 -13.55
C GLY A 287 4.05 11.78 -14.61
N SER A 288 4.37 10.53 -14.26
CA SER A 288 5.05 9.60 -15.16
C SER A 288 4.07 8.82 -16.05
N SER A 289 4.53 8.48 -17.25
CA SER A 289 3.84 7.53 -18.14
C SER A 289 4.04 6.09 -17.67
N GLU A 290 3.16 5.16 -18.09
CA GLU A 290 3.26 3.73 -17.71
C GLU A 290 4.61 3.11 -18.07
N SER A 291 5.21 3.53 -19.19
CA SER A 291 6.48 3.00 -19.71
C SER A 291 7.71 3.46 -18.92
N GLU A 292 7.67 4.63 -18.28
CA GLU A 292 8.81 5.23 -17.56
C GLU A 292 9.01 4.62 -16.16
N ILE A 293 8.04 3.88 -15.64
CA ILE A 293 8.08 3.28 -14.30
C ILE A 293 8.86 1.97 -14.34
N ILE A 294 10.19 2.07 -14.23
CA ILE A 294 11.13 0.93 -14.32
C ILE A 294 11.72 0.59 -12.94
N GLU A 295 11.52 1.45 -11.94
CA GLU A 295 12.16 1.31 -10.64
C GLU A 295 11.68 0.04 -9.90
N PRO A 296 12.60 -0.81 -9.39
CA PRO A 296 12.24 -2.06 -8.73
C PRO A 296 11.41 -1.87 -7.46
N GLY A 297 10.36 -2.67 -7.32
CA GLY A 297 9.50 -2.74 -6.15
C GLY A 297 8.61 -1.52 -5.95
N VAL A 298 8.60 -0.53 -6.85
CA VAL A 298 7.76 0.68 -6.70
C VAL A 298 6.27 0.36 -6.77
N LEU A 299 5.89 -0.70 -7.49
CA LEU A 299 4.51 -1.19 -7.56
C LEU A 299 4.31 -2.45 -6.71
N SER A 300 5.13 -2.65 -5.68
CA SER A 300 4.93 -3.76 -4.76
C SER A 300 3.64 -3.60 -3.96
N ILE A 301 3.10 -4.72 -3.50
CA ILE A 301 1.83 -4.70 -2.75
C ILE A 301 2.01 -3.98 -1.40
N GLU A 302 3.18 -4.13 -0.77
CA GLU A 302 3.51 -3.50 0.50
C GLU A 302 3.52 -1.97 0.39
N ILE A 303 4.07 -1.41 -0.69
CA ILE A 303 4.08 0.05 -0.89
C ILE A 303 2.67 0.58 -1.12
N ILE A 304 1.87 -0.11 -1.91
CA ILE A 304 0.48 0.28 -2.18
C ILE A 304 -0.35 0.22 -0.88
N GLU A 305 -0.16 -0.82 -0.08
CA GLU A 305 -0.81 -0.96 1.23
C GLU A 305 -0.35 0.12 2.21
N GLN A 306 0.94 0.42 2.27
CA GLN A 306 1.48 1.49 3.11
C GLN A 306 0.88 2.86 2.73
N ALA A 307 0.81 3.17 1.43
CA ALA A 307 0.21 4.41 0.95
C ALA A 307 -1.30 4.48 1.23
N SER A 308 -2.01 3.36 1.06
CA SER A 308 -3.44 3.26 1.37
C SER A 308 -3.72 3.45 2.86
N ALA A 309 -2.91 2.82 3.71
CA ALA A 309 -3.00 2.94 5.17
C ALA A 309 -2.75 4.39 5.61
N GLU A 310 -1.85 5.12 4.94
CA GLU A 310 -1.63 6.54 5.22
C GLU A 310 -2.84 7.41 4.85
N VAL A 311 -3.49 7.15 3.71
CA VAL A 311 -4.76 7.82 3.35
C VAL A 311 -5.81 7.56 4.44
N GLU A 312 -5.99 6.32 4.88
CA GLU A 312 -6.92 5.99 5.96
C GLU A 312 -6.58 6.69 7.27
N ARG A 313 -5.30 6.72 7.64
CA ARG A 313 -4.81 7.40 8.85
C ARG A 313 -5.11 8.90 8.78
N LEU A 314 -4.86 9.54 7.63
CA LEU A 314 -5.16 10.95 7.42
C LEU A 314 -6.67 11.24 7.41
N MET A 315 -7.49 10.36 6.85
CA MET A 315 -8.96 10.48 6.91
C MET A 315 -9.47 10.38 8.36
N LYS A 316 -8.97 9.44 9.15
CA LYS A 316 -9.29 9.32 10.58
C LYS A 316 -8.86 10.56 11.35
N LEU A 317 -7.67 11.09 11.06
CA LEU A 317 -7.18 12.33 11.66
C LEU A 317 -8.04 13.54 11.28
N LYS A 318 -8.46 13.65 10.02
CA LYS A 318 -9.40 14.68 9.54
C LYS A 318 -10.73 14.61 10.31
N ALA A 319 -11.31 13.42 10.45
CA ALA A 319 -12.56 13.23 11.20
C ALA A 319 -12.40 13.62 12.68
N SER A 320 -11.29 13.20 13.32
CA SER A 320 -10.97 13.56 14.70
C SER A 320 -10.83 15.08 14.89
N ARG A 321 -10.08 15.76 14.02
CA ARG A 321 -9.95 17.23 14.05
C ARG A 321 -11.27 17.94 13.80
N MET A 322 -12.11 17.41 12.91
CA MET A 322 -13.43 17.99 12.65
C MET A 322 -14.34 17.87 13.88
N LYS A 323 -14.32 16.71 14.56
CA LYS A 323 -15.01 16.53 15.84
C LYS A 323 -14.51 17.51 16.90
N GLU A 324 -13.19 17.66 17.04
CA GLU A 324 -12.60 18.63 17.97
C GLU A 324 -13.05 20.06 17.67
N LEU A 325 -13.06 20.45 16.38
CA LEU A 325 -13.50 21.77 15.94
C LEU A 325 -14.98 22.02 16.28
N VAL A 326 -15.85 21.05 16.04
CA VAL A 326 -17.27 21.11 16.44
C VAL A 326 -17.39 21.33 17.94
N MET A 327 -16.67 20.57 18.76
CA MET A 327 -16.72 20.69 20.21
C MET A 327 -16.19 22.04 20.71
N LYS A 328 -15.10 22.54 20.10
CA LYS A 328 -14.54 23.85 20.41
C LYS A 328 -15.52 24.98 20.09
N ARG A 329 -16.16 24.95 18.91
CA ARG A 329 -17.19 25.94 18.56
C ARG A 329 -18.41 25.81 19.46
N ARG A 330 -18.82 24.60 19.81
CA ARG A 330 -19.92 24.40 20.77
C ARG A 330 -19.62 25.00 22.13
N SER A 331 -18.39 24.85 22.63
CA SER A 331 -17.95 25.51 23.87
C SER A 331 -17.95 27.04 23.74
N GLU A 332 -17.51 27.60 22.61
CA GLU A 332 -17.60 29.06 22.36
C GLU A 332 -19.05 29.54 22.45
N LEU A 333 -20.00 28.80 21.87
CA LEU A 333 -21.43 29.09 21.98
C LEU A 333 -21.89 29.08 23.45
N GLU A 334 -21.53 28.05 24.22
CA GLU A 334 -21.90 27.96 25.64
C GLU A 334 -21.30 29.11 26.45
N ASP A 335 -20.06 29.50 26.17
CA ASP A 335 -19.40 30.60 26.85
C ASP A 335 -20.13 31.93 26.61
N ILE A 336 -20.53 32.20 25.36
CA ILE A 336 -21.33 33.38 25.00
C ILE A 336 -22.69 33.34 25.70
N CYS A 337 -23.38 32.20 25.63
CA CYS A 337 -24.68 32.00 26.27
C CYS A 337 -24.61 32.19 27.80
N ARG A 338 -23.60 31.61 28.47
CA ARG A 338 -23.38 31.79 29.92
C ARG A 338 -23.11 33.24 30.29
N MET A 339 -22.34 33.96 29.47
CA MET A 339 -21.98 35.35 29.73
C MET A 339 -23.14 36.33 29.48
N THR A 340 -24.18 35.89 28.77
CA THR A 340 -25.36 36.69 28.38
C THR A 340 -26.66 36.19 29.00
N HIS A 341 -26.56 35.16 29.86
CA HIS A 341 -27.68 34.50 30.54
C HIS A 341 -28.75 33.98 29.56
N ILE A 342 -28.32 33.50 28.40
CA ILE A 342 -29.14 32.82 27.38
C ILE A 342 -29.02 31.31 27.59
N GLU A 343 -30.12 30.57 27.47
CA GLU A 343 -30.06 29.10 27.46
C GLU A 343 -29.56 28.59 26.10
N PRO A 344 -28.47 27.81 26.05
CA PRO A 344 -27.98 27.28 24.80
C PRO A 344 -28.90 26.16 24.28
N ASP A 345 -28.98 26.00 22.97
CA ASP A 345 -29.82 24.97 22.35
C ASP A 345 -29.39 23.56 22.80
N THR A 346 -30.35 22.81 23.35
CA THR A 346 -30.15 21.45 23.87
C THR A 346 -30.05 20.41 22.77
N SER A 347 -30.42 20.74 21.52
CA SER A 347 -30.30 19.86 20.36
C SER A 347 -28.84 19.65 19.95
N THR A 348 -28.01 20.69 20.07
CA THR A 348 -26.58 20.68 19.73
C THR A 348 -25.68 20.47 20.96
N ALA A 349 -26.23 20.08 22.10
CA ALA A 349 -25.47 19.84 23.34
C ALA A 349 -24.24 18.93 23.10
N ALA A 350 -23.15 19.19 23.82
CA ALA A 350 -21.86 18.51 23.67
C ALA A 350 -21.97 16.97 23.56
N GLU A 351 -22.73 16.34 24.45
CA GLU A 351 -22.93 14.87 24.48
C GLU A 351 -23.70 14.36 23.27
N LYS A 352 -24.75 15.07 22.84
CA LYS A 352 -25.57 14.71 21.69
C LYS A 352 -24.80 14.91 20.39
N SER A 353 -24.11 16.03 20.24
CA SER A 353 -23.24 16.32 19.09
C SER A 353 -22.14 15.27 18.95
N ASN A 354 -21.49 14.88 20.05
CA ASN A 354 -20.51 13.79 20.05
C ASN A 354 -21.13 12.45 19.61
N ALA A 355 -22.29 12.07 20.17
CA ALA A 355 -22.96 10.83 19.82
C ALA A 355 -23.41 10.80 18.34
N LEU A 356 -23.90 11.92 17.81
CA LEU A 356 -24.31 12.05 16.40
C LEU A 356 -23.13 11.91 15.44
N ILE A 357 -21.95 12.44 15.81
CA ILE A 357 -20.72 12.29 15.03
C ILE A 357 -20.22 10.83 15.09
N ASP A 358 -20.16 10.23 16.28
CA ASP A 358 -19.61 8.88 16.47
C ASP A 358 -20.49 7.80 15.84
N SER A 359 -21.80 8.03 15.78
CA SER A 359 -22.75 7.14 15.10
C SER A 359 -22.78 7.30 13.57
N GLY A 360 -22.11 8.32 13.02
CA GLY A 360 -22.05 8.59 11.59
C GLY A 360 -23.38 9.03 10.97
N PHE A 361 -24.38 9.38 11.77
CA PHE A 361 -25.70 9.80 11.27
C PHE A 361 -25.71 11.23 10.71
N VAL A 362 -24.71 12.05 11.04
CA VAL A 362 -24.64 13.47 10.64
C VAL A 362 -23.23 13.79 10.15
N ASP A 363 -23.12 14.53 9.04
CA ASP A 363 -21.85 15.09 8.59
C ASP A 363 -21.36 16.15 9.59
N PRO A 364 -20.16 15.97 10.19
CA PRO A 364 -19.59 16.96 11.10
C PRO A 364 -19.49 18.39 10.50
N SER A 365 -19.37 18.52 9.18
CA SER A 365 -19.29 19.82 8.50
C SER A 365 -20.63 20.59 8.56
N GLU A 366 -21.75 19.89 8.36
CA GLU A 366 -23.10 20.47 8.47
C GLU A 366 -23.42 20.85 9.91
N LEU A 367 -23.06 19.99 10.87
CA LEU A 367 -23.24 20.27 12.29
C LEU A 367 -22.42 21.47 12.73
N LEU A 368 -21.17 21.59 12.25
CA LEU A 368 -20.33 22.76 12.49
C LEU A 368 -20.99 24.04 11.97
N ALA A 369 -21.48 24.04 10.73
CA ALA A 369 -22.16 25.20 10.14
C ALA A 369 -23.41 25.61 10.93
N SER A 370 -24.17 24.64 11.43
CA SER A 370 -25.33 24.88 12.30
C SER A 370 -24.93 25.56 13.63
N ILE A 371 -23.87 25.06 14.28
CA ILE A 371 -23.34 25.66 15.52
C ILE A 371 -22.78 27.06 15.24
N GLU A 372 -22.07 27.28 14.13
CA GLU A 372 -21.59 28.61 13.75
C GLU A 372 -22.76 29.59 13.54
N ALA A 373 -23.85 29.16 12.91
CA ALA A 373 -25.06 29.96 12.80
C ALA A 373 -25.70 30.26 14.16
N GLN A 374 -25.68 29.31 15.10
CA GLN A 374 -26.12 29.53 16.50
C GLN A 374 -25.24 30.56 17.21
N ILE A 375 -23.92 30.51 17.02
CA ILE A 375 -22.98 31.49 17.59
C ILE A 375 -23.28 32.89 17.07
N VAL A 376 -23.53 33.04 15.77
CA VAL A 376 -23.88 34.35 15.18
C VAL A 376 -25.16 34.90 15.83
N ARG A 377 -26.22 34.08 15.91
CA ARG A 377 -27.47 34.49 16.57
C ARG A 377 -27.26 34.86 18.05
N ALA A 378 -26.50 34.05 18.78
CA ALA A 378 -26.20 34.33 20.19
C ALA A 378 -25.40 35.63 20.36
N LYS A 379 -24.46 35.94 19.45
CA LYS A 379 -23.71 37.21 19.45
C LYS A 379 -24.61 38.40 19.13
N GLU A 380 -25.53 38.27 18.17
CA GLU A 380 -26.51 39.31 17.85
C GLU A 380 -27.45 39.59 19.03
N GLU A 381 -27.97 38.53 19.66
CA GLU A 381 -28.81 38.66 20.84
C GLU A 381 -28.04 39.24 22.03
N ALA A 382 -26.78 38.83 22.24
CA ALA A 382 -25.90 39.42 23.26
C ALA A 382 -25.76 40.94 23.10
N MET A 383 -25.60 41.40 21.85
CA MET A 383 -25.53 42.82 21.53
C MET A 383 -26.86 43.54 21.80
N SER A 384 -27.98 42.93 21.44
CA SER A 384 -29.32 43.44 21.73
C SER A 384 -29.58 43.55 23.25
N ARG A 385 -29.20 42.53 24.03
CA ARG A 385 -29.37 42.48 25.49
C ARG A 385 -28.44 43.43 26.27
N LYS A 386 -27.42 43.98 25.63
CA LYS A 386 -26.33 44.73 26.29
C LYS A 386 -26.83 45.86 27.20
N GLU A 387 -27.79 46.67 26.75
CA GLU A 387 -28.28 47.79 27.57
C GLU A 387 -28.96 47.29 28.87
N VAL A 388 -29.73 46.21 28.77
CA VAL A 388 -30.42 45.60 29.92
C VAL A 388 -29.38 44.94 30.85
N MET A 389 -28.43 44.18 30.31
CA MET A 389 -27.34 43.57 31.08
C MET A 389 -26.48 44.60 31.84
N ASP A 390 -26.08 45.70 31.20
CA ASP A 390 -25.32 46.78 31.86
C ASP A 390 -26.11 47.42 33.02
N ARG A 391 -27.46 47.37 32.97
CA ARG A 391 -28.32 47.86 34.06
C ARG A 391 -28.49 46.80 35.16
N ILE A 392 -28.57 45.52 34.81
CA ILE A 392 -28.53 44.41 35.77
C ILE A 392 -27.24 44.47 36.58
N ASP A 393 -26.08 44.60 35.93
CA ASP A 393 -24.77 44.65 36.61
C ASP A 393 -24.68 45.83 37.58
N ARG A 394 -25.21 46.99 37.18
CA ARG A 394 -25.30 48.17 38.06
C ARG A 394 -26.21 47.92 39.25
N TRP A 395 -27.35 47.28 39.04
CA TRP A 395 -28.29 46.94 40.12
C TRP A 395 -27.69 45.89 41.07
N LEU A 396 -27.08 44.82 40.56
CA LEU A 396 -26.40 43.80 41.36
C LEU A 396 -25.26 44.42 42.19
N SER A 397 -24.45 45.31 41.59
CA SER A 397 -23.40 46.04 42.33
C SER A 397 -23.98 46.92 43.46
N ALA A 398 -25.14 47.54 43.23
CA ALA A 398 -25.83 48.32 44.27
C ALA A 398 -26.37 47.41 45.39
N CYS A 399 -26.88 46.21 45.06
CA CYS A 399 -27.29 45.20 46.03
C CYS A 399 -26.11 44.65 46.83
N GLU A 400 -24.93 44.48 46.23
CA GLU A 400 -23.71 44.10 46.95
C GLU A 400 -23.28 45.19 47.95
N GLU A 401 -23.34 46.46 47.55
CA GLU A 401 -23.08 47.58 48.47
C GLU A 401 -24.15 47.69 49.58
N GLU A 402 -25.40 47.30 49.32
CA GLU A 402 -26.44 47.17 50.36
C GLU A 402 -26.06 46.12 51.40
N ASN A 403 -25.71 44.91 50.95
CA ASN A 403 -25.31 43.82 51.84
C ASN A 403 -24.08 44.21 52.67
N TRP A 404 -23.07 44.81 52.03
CA TRP A 404 -21.89 45.32 52.73
C TRP A 404 -22.24 46.37 53.79
N LEU A 405 -23.16 47.29 53.48
CA LEU A 405 -23.62 48.30 54.44
C LEU A 405 -24.39 47.67 55.60
N GLU A 406 -25.20 46.62 55.34
CA GLU A 406 -25.89 45.87 56.38
C GLU A 406 -24.92 45.17 57.32
N GLU A 407 -23.91 44.47 56.79
CA GLU A 407 -22.82 43.86 57.57
C GLU A 407 -22.07 44.91 58.39
N TYR A 408 -21.71 46.04 57.78
CA TYR A 408 -21.06 47.16 58.47
C TYR A 408 -21.93 47.79 59.56
N ASN A 409 -23.26 47.80 59.40
CA ASN A 409 -24.18 48.30 60.42
C ASN A 409 -24.32 47.34 61.61
N GLN A 410 -24.06 46.04 61.42
CA GLN A 410 -24.12 45.02 62.47
C GLN A 410 -22.81 44.90 63.27
N ASP A 411 -21.70 45.40 62.75
CA ASP A 411 -20.40 45.40 63.41
C ASP A 411 -20.38 46.26 64.69
N SER A 412 -20.20 45.62 65.85
CA SER A 412 -20.12 46.28 67.16
C SER A 412 -18.85 47.11 67.34
N THR A 413 -17.80 46.85 66.55
CA THR A 413 -16.51 47.55 66.59
C THR A 413 -16.41 48.72 65.60
N ARG A 414 -17.52 49.03 64.91
CA ARG A 414 -17.63 50.05 63.86
C ARG A 414 -17.06 51.43 64.22
N TYR A 415 -17.21 51.86 65.47
CA TYR A 415 -16.75 53.16 65.97
C TYR A 415 -15.44 53.09 66.76
N SER A 416 -14.75 51.94 66.73
CA SER A 416 -13.41 51.84 67.29
C SER A 416 -12.48 52.83 66.58
N ALA A 417 -11.68 53.57 67.36
CA ALA A 417 -10.80 54.64 66.87
C ALA A 417 -9.56 54.10 66.15
N GLY A 418 -9.75 53.17 65.19
CA GLY A 418 -8.71 52.58 64.36
C GLY A 418 -8.37 53.44 63.14
N ARG A 419 -7.13 53.31 62.66
CA ARG A 419 -6.64 53.94 61.42
C ARG A 419 -7.44 53.38 60.23
N GLY A 420 -8.43 54.14 59.73
CA GLY A 420 -9.28 53.74 58.60
C GLY A 420 -10.79 53.91 58.83
N ALA A 421 -11.23 54.13 60.07
CA ALA A 421 -12.66 54.28 60.42
C ALA A 421 -13.37 55.40 59.63
N HIS A 422 -12.70 56.53 59.41
CA HIS A 422 -13.23 57.64 58.59
C HIS A 422 -13.44 57.27 57.11
N ILE A 423 -12.61 56.38 56.56
CA ILE A 423 -12.73 55.92 55.16
C ILE A 423 -13.95 54.99 55.04
N ASN A 424 -14.11 54.06 55.97
CA ASN A 424 -15.27 53.16 56.02
C ASN A 424 -16.57 53.93 56.28
N LEU A 425 -16.54 54.96 57.13
CA LEU A 425 -17.69 55.84 57.34
C LEU A 425 -18.06 56.60 56.05
N LYS A 426 -17.06 57.10 55.30
CA LYS A 426 -17.28 57.75 54.00
C LYS A 426 -17.83 56.77 52.95
N ARG A 427 -17.37 55.52 52.95
CA ARG A 427 -17.94 54.45 52.10
C ARG A 427 -19.37 54.13 52.50
N ALA A 428 -19.66 54.03 53.80
CA ALA A 428 -21.01 53.78 54.30
C ALA A 428 -22.00 54.87 53.92
N GLU A 429 -21.59 56.15 53.95
CA GLU A 429 -22.45 57.23 53.49
C GLU A 429 -22.70 57.19 51.98
N ARG A 430 -21.66 56.87 51.19
CA ARG A 430 -21.82 56.62 49.74
C ARG A 430 -22.75 55.43 49.47
N ALA A 431 -22.58 54.34 50.21
CA ALA A 431 -23.41 53.14 50.12
C ALA A 431 -24.87 53.48 50.45
N ARG A 432 -25.15 54.28 51.49
CA ARG A 432 -26.52 54.74 51.80
C ARG A 432 -27.19 55.48 50.65
N ILE A 433 -26.43 56.36 49.98
CA ILE A 433 -26.92 57.09 48.80
C ILE A 433 -27.17 56.13 47.62
N THR A 434 -26.34 55.10 47.44
CA THR A 434 -26.55 54.08 46.42
C THR A 434 -27.78 53.22 46.74
N VAL A 435 -27.92 52.79 48.01
CA VAL A 435 -29.04 51.98 48.50
C VAL A 435 -30.38 52.72 48.35
N SER A 436 -30.42 54.01 48.67
CA SER A 436 -31.65 54.81 48.50
C SER A 436 -32.08 54.95 47.04
N LYS A 437 -31.18 54.74 46.08
CA LYS A 437 -31.46 54.76 44.64
C LYS A 437 -31.87 53.40 44.08
N ILE A 438 -31.71 52.30 44.83
CA ILE A 438 -32.02 50.95 44.36
C ILE A 438 -33.47 50.83 43.84
N PRO A 439 -34.52 51.34 44.53
CA PRO A 439 -35.89 51.25 44.01
C PRO A 439 -36.04 51.86 42.61
N ALA A 440 -35.49 53.06 42.41
CA ALA A 440 -35.52 53.74 41.12
C ALA A 440 -34.71 53.00 40.04
N MET A 441 -33.60 52.34 40.41
CA MET A 441 -32.84 51.50 39.49
C MET A 441 -33.63 50.26 39.05
N VAL A 442 -34.37 49.62 39.96
CA VAL A 442 -35.23 48.46 39.64
C VAL A 442 -36.40 48.88 38.75
N ASP A 443 -37.09 49.99 39.06
CA ASP A 443 -38.19 50.50 38.21
C ASP A 443 -37.72 50.83 36.79
N ASN A 444 -36.53 51.44 36.69
CA ASN A 444 -35.93 51.75 35.41
C ASN A 444 -35.51 50.48 34.64
N LEU A 445 -34.99 49.47 35.33
CA LEU A 445 -34.63 48.19 34.74
C LEU A 445 -35.87 47.43 34.23
N ILE A 446 -36.96 47.40 34.99
CA ILE A 446 -38.24 46.81 34.53
C ILE A 446 -38.73 47.52 33.27
N SER A 447 -38.78 48.85 33.29
CA SER A 447 -39.25 49.65 32.14
C SER A 447 -38.41 49.39 30.89
N LYS A 448 -37.09 49.29 31.05
CA LYS A 448 -36.16 49.01 29.95
C LYS A 448 -36.24 47.58 29.45
N THR A 449 -36.46 46.62 30.34
CA THR A 449 -36.68 45.22 29.99
C THR A 449 -37.96 45.08 29.18
N LEU A 450 -39.06 45.72 29.60
CA LEU A 450 -40.33 45.69 28.87
C LEU A 450 -40.22 46.33 27.47
N ALA A 451 -39.49 47.46 27.36
CA ALA A 451 -39.24 48.07 26.06
C ALA A 451 -38.43 47.15 25.12
N TRP A 452 -37.45 46.42 25.67
CA TRP A 452 -36.69 45.42 24.93
C TRP A 452 -37.59 44.25 24.49
N GLU A 453 -38.47 43.75 25.37
CA GLU A 453 -39.42 42.67 25.06
C GLU A 453 -40.39 43.08 23.93
N GLU A 454 -40.84 44.34 23.93
CA GLU A 454 -41.72 44.88 22.88
C GLU A 454 -41.00 45.00 21.53
N GLU A 455 -39.74 45.47 21.52
CA GLU A 455 -38.93 45.62 20.31
C GLU A 455 -38.56 44.26 19.68
N ASN A 456 -38.12 43.30 20.51
CA ASN A 456 -37.63 42.00 20.05
C ASN A 456 -38.76 40.96 19.90
N LYS A 457 -39.98 41.27 20.37
CA LYS A 457 -41.17 40.38 20.37
C LYS A 457 -40.96 39.06 21.10
N THR A 458 -40.05 39.03 22.07
CA THR A 458 -39.71 37.86 22.89
C THR A 458 -39.56 38.26 24.35
N LEU A 459 -39.79 37.34 25.27
CA LEU A 459 -39.61 37.58 26.70
C LEU A 459 -38.12 37.64 27.05
N PHE A 460 -37.72 38.56 27.92
CA PHE A 460 -36.35 38.64 28.39
C PHE A 460 -36.15 37.59 29.48
N LEU A 461 -35.52 36.48 29.11
CA LEU A 461 -35.16 35.41 30.02
C LEU A 461 -33.74 35.60 30.54
N TYR A 462 -33.59 35.59 31.85
CA TYR A 462 -32.33 35.60 32.59
C TYR A 462 -32.18 34.24 33.28
N ASP A 463 -31.24 33.41 32.82
CA ASP A 463 -31.06 32.03 33.29
C ASP A 463 -32.36 31.20 33.25
N GLY A 464 -33.14 31.37 32.17
CA GLY A 464 -34.40 30.65 31.94
C GLY A 464 -35.63 31.25 32.63
N VAL A 465 -35.47 32.28 33.47
CA VAL A 465 -36.58 32.95 34.18
C VAL A 465 -36.79 34.36 33.66
N ARG A 466 -38.04 34.81 33.50
CA ARG A 466 -38.33 36.17 33.03
C ARG A 466 -37.79 37.22 34.01
N LEU A 467 -36.94 38.12 33.54
CA LEU A 467 -36.27 39.12 34.39
C LEU A 467 -37.24 40.03 35.13
N VAL A 468 -38.35 40.43 34.49
CA VAL A 468 -39.37 41.26 35.14
C VAL A 468 -39.93 40.58 36.39
N THR A 469 -40.19 39.28 36.34
CA THR A 469 -40.68 38.50 37.48
C THR A 469 -39.65 38.48 38.62
N ILE A 470 -38.36 38.28 38.32
CA ILE A 470 -37.28 38.33 39.31
C ILE A 470 -37.26 39.70 40.03
N LEU A 471 -37.44 40.78 39.27
CA LEU A 471 -37.39 42.15 39.81
C LEU A 471 -38.63 42.50 40.64
N ASP A 472 -39.81 42.02 40.25
CA ASP A 472 -41.05 42.19 41.02
C ASP A 472 -41.00 41.40 42.34
N ASP A 473 -40.51 40.16 42.31
CA ASP A 473 -40.27 39.36 43.51
C ASP A 473 -39.24 40.04 44.43
N TYR A 474 -38.17 40.60 43.86
CA TYR A 474 -37.18 41.37 44.61
C TYR A 474 -37.80 42.61 45.28
N LYS A 475 -38.65 43.36 44.58
CA LYS A 475 -39.36 44.53 45.15
C LYS A 475 -40.20 44.13 46.35
N LEU A 476 -40.97 43.05 46.23
CA LEU A 476 -41.82 42.54 47.30
C LEU A 476 -40.98 42.12 48.52
N ALA A 477 -39.92 41.33 48.29
CA ALA A 477 -39.01 40.89 49.35
C ALA A 477 -38.28 42.06 50.02
N ARG A 478 -37.93 43.11 49.26
CA ARG A 478 -37.33 44.34 49.81
C ARG A 478 -38.32 45.10 50.71
N HIS A 479 -39.56 45.27 50.27
CA HIS A 479 -40.60 45.93 51.06
C HIS A 479 -40.84 45.21 52.39
N GLN A 480 -40.97 43.89 52.35
CA GLN A 480 -41.12 43.06 53.55
C GLN A 480 -39.93 43.22 54.51
N ARG A 481 -38.69 43.21 54.01
CA ARG A 481 -37.49 43.47 54.85
C ARG A 481 -37.50 44.86 55.47
N GLU A 482 -37.91 45.88 54.73
CA GLU A 482 -37.99 47.26 55.25
C GLU A 482 -39.10 47.42 56.30
N GLU A 483 -40.25 46.77 56.11
CA GLU A 483 -41.34 46.69 57.08
C GLU A 483 -40.97 45.93 58.34
N GLU A 484 -40.26 44.80 58.22
CA GLU A 484 -39.72 44.06 59.37
C GLU A 484 -38.69 44.89 60.13
N LYS A 485 -37.77 45.57 59.44
CA LYS A 485 -36.84 46.53 60.08
C LYS A 485 -37.61 47.67 60.77
N LYS A 486 -38.73 48.14 60.21
CA LYS A 486 -39.60 49.13 60.84
C LYS A 486 -40.28 48.56 62.09
N ARG A 487 -40.89 47.37 62.01
CA ARG A 487 -41.50 46.66 63.15
C ARG A 487 -40.50 46.40 64.26
N TYR A 488 -39.28 45.94 63.92
CA TYR A 488 -38.21 45.74 64.88
C TYR A 488 -37.78 47.05 65.55
N ARG A 489 -37.63 48.14 64.78
CA ARG A 489 -37.36 49.47 65.36
C ARG A 489 -38.49 49.93 66.28
N ASP A 490 -39.74 49.68 65.94
CA ASP A 490 -40.90 50.09 66.75
C ASP A 490 -41.05 49.21 68.01
N GLN A 491 -40.75 47.91 67.93
CA GLN A 491 -40.62 47.03 69.10
C GLN A 491 -39.45 47.43 69.99
N LYS A 492 -38.29 47.77 69.42
CA LYS A 492 -37.14 48.29 70.16
C LYS A 492 -37.48 49.61 70.85
N LYS A 493 -38.17 50.54 70.18
CA LYS A 493 -38.67 51.77 70.81
C LYS A 493 -39.63 51.48 71.95
N LEU A 494 -40.54 50.51 71.80
CA LEU A 494 -41.46 50.11 72.86
C LEU A 494 -40.72 49.47 74.04
N GLN A 495 -39.72 48.64 73.78
CA GLN A 495 -38.86 48.05 74.80
C GLN A 495 -38.00 49.10 75.50
N ASP A 496 -37.45 50.07 74.77
CA ASP A 496 -36.71 51.22 75.30
C ASP A 496 -37.65 52.14 76.12
N LEU A 497 -38.90 52.33 75.70
CA LEU A 497 -39.93 53.08 76.45
C LEU A 497 -40.28 52.36 77.76
N LEU A 498 -40.46 51.04 77.74
CA LEU A 498 -40.69 50.22 78.92
C LEU A 498 -39.46 50.19 79.85
N LEU A 499 -38.23 50.17 79.31
CA LEU A 499 -37.00 50.34 80.09
C LEU A 499 -36.95 51.73 80.72
N THR A 500 -37.31 52.78 79.96
CA THR A 500 -37.33 54.16 80.45
C THR A 500 -38.39 54.33 81.55
N GLU A 501 -39.57 53.72 81.42
CA GLU A 501 -40.61 53.72 82.46
C GLU A 501 -40.16 52.96 83.72
N LYS A 502 -39.44 51.84 83.55
CA LYS A 502 -38.83 51.07 84.64
C LYS A 502 -37.65 51.81 85.30
N GLU A 503 -36.88 52.60 84.55
CA GLU A 503 -35.85 53.51 85.05
C GLU A 503 -36.46 54.75 85.74
N LEU A 504 -37.64 55.22 85.31
CA LEU A 504 -38.39 56.29 85.98
C LEU A 504 -39.06 55.83 87.29
N MET A 505 -39.31 54.53 87.45
CA MET A 505 -39.78 53.91 88.71
C MET A 505 -38.68 53.79 89.78
N TYR A 506 -37.41 53.80 89.39
CA TYR A 506 -36.26 53.83 90.31
C TYR A 506 -35.61 55.23 90.27
N GLY A 507 -36.05 56.10 91.18
CA GLY A 507 -35.73 57.52 91.24
C GLY A 507 -34.27 57.92 90.93
N SER A 508 -34.15 58.97 90.10
CA SER A 508 -32.94 59.58 89.57
C SER A 508 -31.98 60.15 90.62
N LYS A 509 -30.67 60.17 90.31
CA LYS A 509 -29.70 61.16 90.85
C LYS A 509 -28.70 61.63 89.78
N PRO A 510 -28.15 62.86 89.93
CA PRO A 510 -27.99 63.81 88.83
C PRO A 510 -26.61 63.81 88.15
N SER A 511 -26.60 64.35 86.94
CA SER A 511 -25.43 64.67 86.12
C SER A 511 -24.39 65.56 86.84
N PRO A 512 -23.08 65.33 86.68
CA PRO A 512 -22.06 66.33 86.96
C PRO A 512 -21.70 67.11 85.69
N ARG A 513 -21.95 68.42 85.75
CA ARG A 513 -21.38 69.46 84.88
C ARG A 513 -19.85 69.30 84.79
N LYS A 514 -19.30 69.36 83.57
CA LYS A 514 -17.90 69.78 83.37
C LYS A 514 -17.85 71.09 82.57
N THR A 515 -17.12 72.00 83.19
CA THR A 515 -16.86 73.41 82.86
C THR A 515 -15.95 73.56 81.63
N ASN A 516 -16.36 74.43 80.71
CA ASN A 516 -15.46 75.16 79.82
C ASN A 516 -14.81 76.30 80.61
N SER A 517 -13.48 76.46 80.57
CA SER A 517 -12.84 77.79 80.73
C SER A 517 -11.32 77.82 80.47
N PHE A 518 -10.89 78.94 79.86
CA PHE A 518 -9.59 79.64 79.86
C PHE A 518 -8.58 79.37 78.71
N ARG A 519 -7.94 80.37 78.06
CA ARG A 519 -8.14 81.84 77.83
C ARG A 519 -6.93 82.40 77.04
N LYS A 520 -7.13 83.51 76.31
CA LYS A 520 -6.31 84.77 76.28
C LYS A 520 -6.99 85.78 75.31
N SER A 521 -7.77 86.78 75.77
CA SER A 521 -7.48 88.24 76.01
C SER A 521 -6.86 88.98 74.81
N ASN A 522 -7.33 90.11 74.25
CA ASN A 522 -7.92 91.40 74.70
C ASN A 522 -8.71 92.01 73.50
N GLY A 523 -9.60 93.00 73.55
CA GLY A 523 -10.10 93.94 74.55
C GLY A 523 -11.05 94.97 73.89
N TYR A 524 -11.94 95.54 74.70
CA TYR A 524 -12.73 96.80 74.57
C TYR A 524 -13.82 96.98 73.48
N ARG A 525 -14.93 97.59 73.93
CA ARG A 525 -16.29 97.64 73.36
C ARG A 525 -16.49 98.76 72.33
N ALA A 526 -17.48 98.63 71.43
CA ALA A 526 -18.75 99.40 71.48
C ALA A 526 -19.74 99.00 70.35
N ASN A 527 -21.02 99.08 70.70
CA ASN A 527 -22.26 98.71 69.99
C ASN A 527 -22.32 98.83 68.46
N GLY A 528 -22.97 97.84 67.83
CA GLY A 528 -23.49 97.91 66.47
C GLY A 528 -24.79 97.10 66.32
N ASN A 529 -25.86 97.82 65.97
CA ASN A 529 -27.16 97.31 65.57
C ASN A 529 -27.11 96.91 64.07
N GLY A 530 -27.88 95.90 63.65
CA GLY A 530 -28.46 95.85 62.30
C GLY A 530 -27.69 95.14 61.17
N SER A 531 -28.23 93.98 60.78
CA SER A 531 -28.80 93.68 59.46
C SER A 531 -28.01 93.91 58.14
N MET A 532 -28.01 92.81 57.36
CA MET A 532 -27.97 92.68 55.89
C MET A 532 -26.64 92.79 55.11
N THR A 533 -26.56 91.84 54.17
CA THR A 533 -25.57 91.60 53.10
C THR A 533 -25.56 92.74 52.07
N PRO A 534 -24.47 92.96 51.27
CA PRO A 534 -24.30 92.20 50.02
C PRO A 534 -22.84 92.01 49.52
N THR A 535 -22.65 91.04 48.62
CA THR A 535 -21.55 90.92 47.63
C THR A 535 -21.50 92.19 46.73
N PRO A 536 -20.39 92.59 46.02
CA PRO A 536 -19.77 91.76 44.96
C PRO A 536 -18.30 92.07 44.49
N ARG A 537 -17.75 91.19 43.62
CA ARG A 537 -16.82 91.46 42.48
C ARG A 537 -15.41 92.04 42.80
N ARG A 538 -14.31 91.84 42.04
CA ARG A 538 -13.84 91.04 40.88
C ARG A 538 -12.36 91.46 40.63
N ASN A 539 -11.60 90.62 39.90
CA ASN A 539 -10.32 90.85 39.17
C ASN A 539 -9.01 90.64 39.97
N SER A 540 -8.18 89.63 39.67
CA SER A 540 -7.35 89.31 38.46
C SER A 540 -5.98 90.01 38.56
N VAL A 541 -4.82 89.35 38.45
CA VAL A 541 -4.09 88.80 37.27
C VAL A 541 -2.78 88.18 37.87
N GLY A 542 -2.09 87.14 37.39
CA GLY A 542 -2.18 86.26 36.23
C GLY A 542 -0.86 85.46 36.02
N GLY A 543 -0.95 84.34 35.29
CA GLY A 543 0.10 83.68 34.45
C GLY A 543 1.14 82.79 35.14
N ALA A 544 1.68 81.72 34.54
CA ALA A 544 1.45 81.01 33.28
C ALA A 544 2.07 79.59 33.38
N THR A 545 1.60 78.63 32.57
CA THR A 545 2.11 77.24 32.39
C THR A 545 3.43 77.22 31.58
N PRO A 546 4.28 76.16 31.59
CA PRO A 546 4.01 74.92 30.79
C PRO A 546 4.61 73.58 31.31
N GLU A 547 3.88 72.50 31.00
CA GLU A 547 4.29 71.19 30.45
C GLU A 547 5.42 70.28 31.03
N LEU A 548 5.14 68.98 30.90
CA LEU A 548 6.03 67.81 30.69
C LEU A 548 6.49 66.90 31.86
N LEU A 549 6.09 65.62 31.68
CA LEU A 549 6.81 64.35 31.89
C LEU A 549 6.68 63.56 33.22
N THR A 550 6.23 62.32 33.01
CA THR A 550 6.21 61.11 33.85
C THR A 550 7.58 60.73 34.43
N PRO A 551 7.63 59.96 35.53
CA PRO A 551 8.03 58.52 35.42
C PRO A 551 7.24 57.60 36.40
N ARG A 552 6.70 56.45 35.96
CA ARG A 552 7.32 55.12 35.76
C ARG A 552 7.26 54.21 37.01
N SER A 553 6.53 53.10 36.82
CA SER A 553 6.71 51.73 37.37
C SER A 553 6.64 51.48 38.89
N TYR A 554 5.82 50.52 39.31
CA TYR A 554 6.29 49.15 39.64
C TYR A 554 5.14 48.17 39.89
N SER A 555 5.49 46.90 39.63
CA SER A 555 4.87 45.60 39.91
C SER A 555 3.86 45.46 41.05
N GLY A 556 2.96 44.48 40.91
CA GLY A 556 2.34 43.86 42.07
C GLY A 556 1.32 42.76 41.77
N ARG A 557 1.81 41.51 41.65
CA ARG A 557 1.19 40.25 42.08
C ARG A 557 -0.26 39.96 41.67
N GLN A 558 -0.40 39.01 40.75
CA GLN A 558 -1.53 38.10 40.69
C GLN A 558 -1.67 37.36 42.03
N ASN A 559 -2.80 37.54 42.69
CA ASN A 559 -3.35 36.60 43.66
C ASN A 559 -4.77 36.31 43.17
N GLY A 560 -4.95 35.18 42.51
CA GLY A 560 -6.26 34.65 42.20
C GLY A 560 -6.88 34.09 43.46
N TYR A 561 -8.09 34.51 43.79
CA TYR A 561 -9.05 33.78 44.63
C TYR A 561 -10.42 34.48 44.52
N PHE A 562 -11.47 33.66 44.41
CA PHE A 562 -12.90 34.00 44.45
C PHE A 562 -13.57 34.63 43.22
N LYS A 563 -14.29 33.80 42.47
CA LYS A 563 -15.64 34.13 42.02
C LYS A 563 -16.49 32.85 41.93
N GLU A 564 -16.99 32.42 43.08
CA GLU A 564 -18.07 31.44 43.14
C GLU A 564 -19.37 32.18 42.83
N MET A 565 -19.93 31.93 41.64
CA MET A 565 -21.21 32.49 41.21
C MET A 565 -22.32 31.99 42.14
N ARG A 566 -22.85 32.90 42.96
CA ARG A 566 -24.09 32.66 43.71
C ARG A 566 -25.26 32.69 42.72
N ARG A 567 -25.70 31.50 42.28
CA ARG A 567 -26.99 31.30 41.61
C ARG A 567 -28.09 31.86 42.50
N LEU A 568 -28.98 32.69 41.94
CA LEU A 568 -30.29 32.93 42.55
C LEU A 568 -31.13 31.67 42.33
N SER A 569 -31.19 30.79 43.32
CA SER A 569 -32.06 29.60 43.28
C SER A 569 -32.98 29.61 44.50
N THR A 570 -34.28 29.53 44.23
CA THR A 570 -35.34 29.25 45.21
C THR A 570 -35.37 27.76 45.52
N ALA A 571 -34.98 27.38 46.75
CA ALA A 571 -34.98 25.99 47.20
C ALA A 571 -36.39 25.51 47.60
N PRO A 572 -36.77 24.26 47.29
CA PRO A 572 -37.85 23.56 47.99
C PRO A 572 -37.28 22.63 49.07
N LEU A 573 -37.87 22.71 50.26
CA LEU A 573 -37.67 21.77 51.36
C LEU A 573 -38.39 20.45 51.07
N ASN A 574 -37.72 19.30 51.16
CA ASN A 574 -38.28 18.08 51.74
C ASN A 574 -37.19 17.07 52.11
N PHE A 575 -37.24 16.61 53.37
CA PHE A 575 -36.45 15.54 53.95
C PHE A 575 -37.00 14.18 53.53
N VAL A 576 -36.14 13.27 53.05
CA VAL A 576 -36.29 11.82 53.24
C VAL A 576 -34.91 11.25 53.56
N ALA A 577 -34.84 10.53 54.68
CA ALA A 577 -33.66 9.86 55.22
C ALA A 577 -33.41 8.49 54.55
N ILE A 578 -32.26 7.89 54.88
CA ILE A 578 -31.76 6.51 54.60
C ILE A 578 -30.90 6.47 53.32
N SER A 579 -29.68 5.92 53.24
CA SER A 579 -28.75 5.23 54.17
C SER A 579 -27.33 5.31 53.59
N LYS A 580 -26.33 5.22 54.46
CA LYS A 580 -24.88 5.16 54.18
C LYS A 580 -24.47 4.20 53.05
N GLU A 581 -23.64 4.70 52.15
CA GLU A 581 -22.62 3.93 51.41
C GLU A 581 -21.58 3.38 52.39
N GLU A 582 -21.01 2.20 52.10
CA GLU A 582 -19.63 2.14 51.59
C GLU A 582 -19.26 0.72 51.18
N THR A 583 -18.75 0.64 49.95
CA THR A 583 -18.10 -0.53 49.36
C THR A 583 -16.60 -0.27 49.36
N MET A 584 -15.87 -1.25 49.89
CA MET A 584 -14.46 -1.62 49.64
C MET A 584 -13.31 -0.83 50.26
N SER A 585 -12.49 -1.56 51.03
CA SER A 585 -11.06 -1.68 50.75
C SER A 585 -10.44 -3.01 51.28
N PHE A 586 -9.62 -3.57 50.39
CA PHE A 586 -8.73 -4.73 50.37
C PHE A 586 -8.10 -5.26 51.67
N ALA A 587 -8.01 -6.59 51.77
CA ALA A 587 -6.78 -7.31 52.20
C ALA A 587 -6.83 -8.83 51.91
N SER A 588 -5.71 -9.34 51.36
CA SER A 588 -4.98 -10.54 51.80
C SER A 588 -5.38 -11.97 51.36
N VAL A 589 -4.49 -12.56 50.53
CA VAL A 589 -3.84 -13.90 50.64
C VAL A 589 -4.69 -15.17 50.70
N CYS A 590 -4.60 -16.04 49.68
CA CYS A 590 -4.03 -17.42 49.69
C CYS A 590 -4.60 -18.28 48.54
N GLY A 591 -3.77 -19.15 47.93
CA GLY A 591 -4.19 -20.21 46.99
C GLY A 591 -3.11 -20.51 45.94
N SER A 592 -2.09 -21.33 46.26
CA SER A 592 -2.03 -22.78 45.99
C SER A 592 -1.74 -23.15 44.52
N GLU A 593 -0.47 -23.41 44.26
CA GLU A 593 0.09 -24.31 43.23
C GLU A 593 -0.54 -25.74 43.33
N PRO A 594 -0.46 -26.65 42.32
CA PRO A 594 0.80 -27.00 41.62
C PRO A 594 0.72 -27.47 40.14
N GLY A 595 1.90 -27.54 39.50
CA GLY A 595 2.25 -28.75 38.72
C GLY A 595 2.57 -28.63 37.22
N SER A 596 3.73 -28.05 36.90
CA SER A 596 4.81 -28.59 36.04
C SER A 596 4.61 -29.00 34.53
N PRO A 597 5.72 -29.01 33.75
CA PRO A 597 5.81 -28.79 32.28
C PRO A 597 6.21 -30.12 31.53
N PRO A 598 6.86 -30.20 30.34
CA PRO A 598 7.40 -29.18 29.42
C PRO A 598 7.25 -29.41 27.89
N GLN A 599 7.61 -28.32 27.19
CA GLN A 599 8.32 -28.19 25.91
C GLN A 599 8.50 -29.45 25.03
N GLY A 600 7.95 -29.33 23.81
CA GLY A 600 8.52 -29.83 22.56
C GLY A 600 8.61 -28.66 21.58
#